data_AF-A0A8H4ESD3-F1
#
_entry.id   AF-A0A8H4ESD3-F1
#
_cell.length_a   1.000
_cell.length_b   1.000
_cell.length_c   1.000
_cell.angle_alpha   90.00
_cell.angle_beta   90.00
_cell.angle_gamma   90.00
#
_symmetry.space_group_name_H-M   'P 1'
#
loop_
_entity.id
_entity.type
_entity.pdbx_description
1 polymer ?
#
loop_
_entity_poly.entity_id
_entity_poly.type
_entity_poly.pdbx_seq_one_letter_code
_entity_poly.pdbx_strand_id
1 'polypeptide(L)'
;MTTAARPTLTYYDSKAPTLQYSSRDLAAHTKLKFRQTGQLTKEELENIDLKEELLKAEREHFEKIQVFSDEEEVEDDTAALLLELEKIKKERAEKQERIELEKIESAKRGLSHFYFLNTTIYITVVSVSKKD
;
A
#
# COMPACT_ATOMS: atom_id res chain seq x y z
N MET A 1 -18.64 -21.74 22.03
CA MET A 1 -17.48 -20.84 22.23
C MET A 1 -17.97 -19.41 22.05
N THR A 2 -17.96 -18.59 23.10
CA THR A 2 -18.30 -17.17 22.99
C THR A 2 -17.02 -16.37 22.73
N THR A 3 -16.99 -15.55 21.66
CA THR A 3 -15.83 -14.73 21.30
C THR A 3 -15.91 -13.37 21.99
N ALA A 4 -15.23 -13.24 23.13
CA ALA A 4 -15.16 -11.99 23.89
C ALA A 4 -14.40 -10.87 23.14
N ALA A 5 -13.51 -11.23 22.21
CA ALA A 5 -12.78 -10.28 21.38
C ALA A 5 -13.71 -9.68 20.31
N ARG A 6 -14.07 -8.40 20.47
CA ARG A 6 -14.81 -7.61 19.47
C ARG A 6 -13.92 -6.51 18.91
N PRO A 7 -13.90 -6.28 17.59
CA PRO A 7 -13.17 -5.16 17.01
C PRO A 7 -13.84 -3.83 17.40
N THR A 8 -13.03 -2.79 17.60
CA THR A 8 -13.52 -1.42 17.81
C THR A 8 -13.96 -0.84 16.46
N LEU A 9 -15.26 -0.82 16.20
CA LEU A 9 -15.83 -0.34 14.94
C LEU A 9 -15.91 1.19 14.86
N THR A 10 -15.98 1.88 16.00
CA THR A 10 -16.08 3.34 16.08
C THR A 10 -15.04 3.91 17.04
N TYR A 11 -14.61 5.14 16.76
CA TYR A 11 -13.72 5.90 17.64
C TYR A 11 -14.50 6.49 18.82
N TYR A 12 -13.84 6.63 19.98
CA TYR A 12 -14.47 7.19 21.17
C TYR A 12 -14.66 8.70 21.03
N ASP A 13 -15.83 9.20 21.39
CA ASP A 13 -16.07 10.64 21.46
C ASP A 13 -15.25 11.30 22.57
N SER A 14 -14.89 12.55 22.31
CA SER A 14 -14.22 13.47 23.24
C SER A 14 -15.05 13.65 24.51
N LYS A 15 -14.38 13.65 25.66
CA LYS A 15 -15.05 13.77 26.97
C LYS A 15 -15.35 15.24 27.28
N ALA A 16 -16.40 15.46 28.06
CA ALA A 16 -16.73 16.77 28.59
C ALA A 16 -15.54 17.35 29.39
N PRO A 17 -15.32 18.68 29.38
CA PRO A 17 -14.22 19.30 30.10
C PRO A 17 -14.34 19.06 31.61
N THR A 18 -13.22 18.79 32.27
CA THR A 18 -13.13 18.59 33.72
C THR A 18 -12.09 19.52 34.33
N LEU A 19 -12.12 19.68 35.65
CA LEU A 19 -11.15 20.50 36.42
C LEU A 19 -9.96 19.68 36.93
N GLN A 20 -9.80 18.43 36.49
CA GLN A 20 -8.70 17.55 36.90
C GLN A 20 -7.48 17.81 36.01
N TYR A 21 -6.31 18.02 36.62
CA TYR A 21 -5.04 18.22 35.91
C TYR A 21 -4.00 17.17 36.34
N SER A 22 -3.19 16.71 35.39
CA SER A 22 -2.04 15.85 35.65
C SER A 22 -0.78 16.69 35.90
N SER A 23 0.27 16.08 36.46
CA SER A 23 1.60 16.71 36.54
C SER A 23 2.16 17.11 35.17
N ARG A 24 1.72 16.45 34.09
CA ARG A 24 2.12 16.79 32.71
C ARG A 24 1.43 18.04 32.18
N ASP A 25 0.27 18.41 32.73
CA ASP A 25 -0.54 19.55 32.27
C ASP A 25 -0.12 20.85 32.96
N LEU A 26 0.85 20.78 33.87
CA LEU A 26 1.48 21.96 34.45
C LEU A 26 2.20 22.76 33.37
N ALA A 27 2.20 24.07 33.51
CA ALA A 27 2.82 24.97 32.53
C ALA A 27 4.32 24.66 32.36
N ALA A 28 4.68 24.15 31.18
CA ALA A 28 6.07 23.88 30.78
C ALA A 28 6.30 24.37 29.35
N HIS A 29 7.52 24.84 29.05
CA HIS A 29 7.91 25.34 27.73
C HIS A 29 6.94 26.39 27.14
N THR A 30 6.50 27.32 27.96
CA THR A 30 5.54 28.39 27.59
C THR A 30 6.05 29.36 26.53
N LYS A 31 7.35 29.32 26.21
CA LYS A 31 8.00 30.16 25.22
C LYS A 31 8.41 29.34 24.00
N LEU A 32 7.79 29.61 22.87
CA LEU A 32 8.18 29.05 21.57
C LEU A 32 9.46 29.73 21.08
N LYS A 33 10.35 28.93 20.49
CA LYS A 33 11.56 29.42 19.80
C LYS A 33 11.22 29.70 18.35
N PHE A 34 11.63 30.87 17.86
CA PHE A 34 11.51 31.24 16.46
C PHE A 34 12.83 31.01 15.73
N ARG A 35 12.74 30.70 14.43
CA ARG A 35 13.90 30.61 13.54
C ARG A 35 14.59 31.97 13.48
N GLN A 36 15.89 32.00 13.72
CA GLN A 36 16.72 33.18 13.52
C GLN A 36 17.16 33.28 12.07
N THR A 37 17.68 34.44 11.65
CA THR A 37 18.33 34.58 10.35
C THR A 37 19.46 33.55 10.18
N GLY A 38 19.55 32.93 9.01
CA GLY A 38 20.45 31.81 8.72
C GLY A 38 19.97 30.44 9.23
N GLN A 39 18.80 30.36 9.90
CA GLN A 39 18.16 29.08 10.29
C GLN A 39 16.99 28.71 9.38
N LEU A 40 17.05 29.12 8.11
CA LEU A 40 16.02 28.86 7.12
C LEU A 40 14.71 29.58 7.49
N THR A 41 14.79 30.90 7.65
CA THR A 41 13.58 31.70 7.92
C THR A 41 12.64 31.64 6.71
N LYS A 42 11.36 31.96 6.91
CA LYS A 42 10.37 31.95 5.81
C LYS A 42 10.78 32.90 4.69
N GLU A 43 11.29 34.07 5.05
CA GLU A 43 11.74 35.10 4.11
C GLU A 43 12.96 34.64 3.31
N GLU A 44 13.91 33.95 3.94
CA GLU A 44 15.06 33.36 3.23
C GLU A 44 14.61 32.30 2.21
N LEU A 45 13.69 31.42 2.61
CA LEU A 45 13.16 30.37 1.73
C LEU A 45 12.43 30.91 0.50
N GLU A 46 11.70 32.00 0.65
CA GLU A 46 10.97 32.62 -0.48
C GLU A 46 11.92 33.23 -1.52
N ASN A 47 13.14 33.60 -1.11
CA ASN A 47 14.15 34.19 -1.99
C ASN A 47 15.09 33.14 -2.64
N ILE A 48 15.03 31.88 -2.22
CA ILE A 48 15.91 30.81 -2.72
C ILE A 48 15.18 29.97 -3.78
N ASP A 49 15.84 29.76 -4.92
CA ASP A 49 15.37 28.84 -5.96
C ASP A 49 15.64 27.37 -5.56
N LEU A 50 14.75 26.82 -4.73
CA LEU A 50 14.86 25.47 -4.15
C LEU A 50 15.09 24.36 -5.19
N LYS A 51 14.53 24.54 -6.39
CA LYS A 51 14.67 23.57 -7.48
C LYS A 51 16.10 23.50 -7.99
N GLU A 52 16.77 24.63 -8.15
CA GLU A 52 18.13 24.67 -8.66
C GLU A 52 19.13 24.13 -7.64
N GLU A 53 18.93 24.48 -6.37
CA GLU A 53 19.73 23.93 -5.26
C GLU A 53 19.59 22.40 -5.17
N LEU A 54 18.36 21.90 -5.26
CA LEU A 54 18.09 20.45 -5.28
C LEU A 54 18.80 19.77 -6.44
N LEU A 55 18.66 20.29 -7.68
CA LEU A 55 19.31 19.71 -8.86
C LEU A 55 20.84 19.76 -8.77
N LYS A 56 21.40 20.78 -8.12
CA LYS A 56 22.84 20.86 -7.86
C LYS A 56 23.27 19.81 -6.84
N ALA A 57 22.57 19.70 -5.71
CA ALA A 57 22.86 18.71 -4.67
C ALA A 57 22.72 17.27 -5.19
N GLU A 58 21.72 17.00 -6.03
CA GLU A 58 21.57 15.70 -6.68
C GLU A 58 22.74 15.39 -7.61
N ARG A 59 23.15 16.34 -8.47
CA ARG A 59 24.32 16.15 -9.35
C ARG A 59 25.58 15.85 -8.55
N GLU A 60 25.88 16.65 -7.52
CA GLU A 60 27.05 16.43 -6.66
C GLU A 60 26.98 15.09 -5.92
N HIS A 61 25.80 14.68 -5.46
CA HIS A 61 25.59 13.38 -4.83
C HIS A 61 25.83 12.22 -5.81
N PHE A 62 25.30 12.31 -7.04
CA PHE A 62 25.52 11.29 -8.07
C PHE A 62 26.97 11.24 -8.54
N GLU A 63 27.63 12.38 -8.73
CA GLU A 63 29.07 12.44 -9.04
C GLU A 63 29.89 11.81 -7.91
N LYS A 64 29.56 12.11 -6.65
CA LYS A 64 30.20 11.46 -5.51
C LYS A 64 29.98 9.96 -5.54
N ILE A 65 28.75 9.48 -5.76
CA ILE A 65 28.49 8.05 -5.86
C ILE A 65 29.30 7.40 -6.99
N GLN A 66 29.38 8.01 -8.17
CA GLN A 66 30.16 7.48 -9.28
C GLN A 66 31.65 7.42 -8.96
N VAL A 67 32.20 8.47 -8.35
CA VAL A 67 33.61 8.50 -7.93
C VAL A 67 33.89 7.43 -6.87
N PHE A 68 32.94 7.17 -5.96
CA PHE A 68 33.07 6.08 -4.99
C PHE A 68 32.87 4.68 -5.61
N SER A 69 32.09 4.52 -6.69
CA SER A 69 31.95 3.24 -7.40
C SER A 69 33.14 2.90 -8.30
N ASP A 70 33.92 3.91 -8.73
CA ASP A 70 35.17 3.68 -9.46
C ASP A 70 36.32 3.18 -8.55
N GLU A 71 36.14 3.23 -7.21
CA GLU A 71 37.10 2.74 -6.21
C GLU A 71 36.68 1.43 -5.50
N GLU A 72 35.40 1.03 -5.54
CA GLU A 72 34.92 -0.31 -5.11
C GLU A 72 34.05 -0.96 -6.19
N GLU A 73 34.40 -2.17 -6.64
CA GLU A 73 33.60 -3.02 -7.55
C GLU A 73 32.22 -3.34 -6.93
N VAL A 74 31.21 -2.48 -7.12
CA VAL A 74 29.79 -2.74 -6.77
C VAL A 74 28.94 -2.99 -8.02
N GLU A 75 29.51 -3.66 -9.02
CA GLU A 75 28.76 -4.13 -10.21
C GLU A 75 27.92 -5.38 -9.91
N ASP A 76 28.28 -6.17 -8.90
CA ASP A 76 27.60 -7.45 -8.60
C ASP A 76 26.20 -7.26 -7.99
N ASP A 77 26.01 -6.28 -7.09
CA ASP A 77 24.72 -6.08 -6.39
C ASP A 77 23.65 -5.48 -7.31
N THR A 78 24.02 -4.56 -8.21
CA THR A 78 23.06 -3.93 -9.14
C THR A 78 22.65 -4.91 -10.25
N ALA A 79 23.59 -5.69 -10.77
CA ALA A 79 23.31 -6.75 -11.73
C ALA A 79 22.46 -7.88 -11.11
N ALA A 80 22.73 -8.25 -9.86
CA ALA A 80 21.93 -9.25 -9.14
C ALA A 80 20.46 -8.79 -8.96
N LEU A 81 20.23 -7.53 -8.61
CA LEU A 81 18.88 -6.97 -8.43
C LEU A 81 18.08 -6.92 -9.74
N LEU A 82 18.73 -6.60 -10.87
CA LEU A 82 18.08 -6.61 -12.19
C LEU A 82 17.67 -8.03 -12.62
N LEU A 83 18.51 -9.03 -12.37
CA LEU A 83 18.18 -10.44 -12.63
C LEU A 83 17.05 -10.96 -11.73
N GLU A 84 16.99 -10.54 -10.48
CA GLU A 84 15.90 -10.88 -9.57
C GLU A 84 14.57 -10.26 -10.01
N LEU A 85 14.57 -9.00 -10.47
CA LEU A 85 13.39 -8.36 -11.02
C LEU A 85 12.83 -9.08 -12.26
N GLU A 86 13.69 -9.56 -13.15
CA GLU A 86 13.26 -10.37 -14.29
C GLU A 86 12.63 -11.70 -13.89
N LYS A 87 13.19 -12.36 -12.87
CA LYS A 87 12.62 -13.60 -12.30
C LYS A 87 11.24 -13.35 -11.69
N ILE A 88 11.07 -12.28 -10.92
CA ILE A 88 9.79 -11.91 -10.30
C ILE A 88 8.73 -11.59 -11.37
N LYS A 89 9.11 -10.91 -12.46
CA LYS A 89 8.19 -10.60 -13.56
C LYS A 89 7.70 -11.87 -14.27
N LYS A 90 8.61 -12.81 -14.56
CA LYS A 90 8.26 -14.10 -15.18
C LYS A 90 7.34 -14.93 -14.29
N GLU A 91 7.68 -15.08 -13.00
CA GLU A 91 6.85 -15.84 -12.05
C GLU A 91 5.44 -15.25 -11.90
N ARG A 92 5.32 -13.91 -11.88
CA ARG A 92 4.01 -13.25 -11.79
C ARG A 92 3.17 -13.43 -13.04
N ALA A 93 3.78 -13.39 -14.23
CA ALA A 93 3.07 -13.64 -15.49
C ALA A 93 2.53 -15.08 -15.53
N GLU A 94 3.37 -16.07 -15.20
CA GLU A 94 2.96 -17.48 -15.14
C GLU A 94 1.86 -17.72 -14.09
N LYS A 95 1.98 -17.09 -12.92
CA LYS A 95 0.96 -17.18 -11.86
C LYS A 95 -0.37 -16.57 -12.28
N GLN A 96 -0.34 -15.45 -13.03
CA GLN A 96 -1.55 -14.84 -13.59
C GLN A 96 -2.23 -15.77 -14.60
N GLU A 97 -1.46 -16.37 -15.51
CA GLU A 97 -2.00 -17.33 -16.48
C GLU A 97 -2.62 -18.55 -15.80
N ARG A 98 -1.96 -19.10 -14.77
CA ARG A 98 -2.52 -20.20 -13.98
C ARG A 98 -3.84 -19.82 -13.31
N ILE A 99 -3.92 -18.64 -12.73
CA ILE A 99 -5.13 -18.13 -12.09
C ILE A 99 -6.24 -17.90 -13.14
N GLU A 100 -5.91 -17.40 -14.33
CA GLU A 100 -6.89 -17.18 -15.40
C GLU A 100 -7.45 -18.49 -15.95
N LEU A 101 -6.62 -19.51 -16.14
CA LEU A 101 -7.07 -20.84 -16.54
C LEU A 101 -8.00 -21.45 -15.48
N GLU A 102 -7.65 -21.34 -14.19
CA GLU A 102 -8.51 -21.80 -13.09
C GLU A 102 -9.83 -21.03 -13.03
N LYS A 103 -9.82 -19.72 -13.28
CA LYS A 103 -11.04 -18.90 -13.40
C LYS A 103 -11.90 -19.31 -14.58
N ILE A 104 -11.30 -19.59 -15.74
CA ILE A 104 -12.02 -20.07 -16.93
C ILE A 104 -12.63 -21.45 -16.64
N GLU A 105 -11.88 -22.33 -15.99
CA GLU A 105 -12.33 -23.68 -15.65
C GLU A 105 -13.45 -23.67 -14.59
N SER A 106 -13.31 -22.85 -13.54
CA SER A 106 -14.36 -22.64 -12.54
C SER A 106 -15.61 -21.97 -13.12
N ALA A 107 -15.46 -21.04 -14.07
CA ALA A 107 -16.58 -20.47 -14.82
C ALA A 107 -17.28 -21.52 -15.70
N LYS A 108 -16.52 -22.38 -16.40
CA LYS A 108 -17.08 -23.51 -17.17
C LYS A 108 -17.82 -24.50 -16.27
N ARG A 109 -17.25 -24.83 -15.10
CA ARG A 109 -17.91 -25.67 -14.09
C ARG A 109 -19.21 -25.01 -13.58
N GLY A 110 -19.18 -23.71 -13.31
CA GLY A 110 -20.35 -22.94 -12.89
C GLY A 110 -21.45 -22.91 -13.96
N LEU A 111 -21.09 -22.68 -15.22
CA LEU A 111 -22.02 -22.75 -16.35
C LEU A 111 -22.62 -24.15 -16.50
N SER A 112 -21.80 -25.20 -16.49
CA SER A 112 -22.28 -26.60 -16.55
C SER A 112 -23.24 -26.92 -15.40
N HIS A 113 -22.93 -26.50 -14.17
CA HIS A 113 -23.82 -26.66 -13.02
C HIS A 113 -25.13 -25.88 -13.18
N PHE A 114 -25.08 -24.65 -13.71
CA PHE A 114 -26.25 -23.84 -14.00
C PHE A 114 -27.17 -24.48 -15.05
N TYR A 115 -26.61 -25.00 -16.15
CA TYR A 115 -27.39 -25.73 -17.16
C TYR A 115 -28.02 -26.99 -16.57
N PHE A 116 -27.28 -27.76 -15.78
CA PHE A 116 -27.78 -28.98 -15.13
C PHE A 116 -28.97 -28.70 -14.19
N LEU A 117 -28.89 -27.64 -13.37
CA LEU A 117 -29.97 -27.23 -12.48
C LEU A 117 -31.22 -26.80 -13.27
N ASN A 118 -31.06 -25.96 -14.30
CA ASN A 118 -32.19 -25.51 -15.12
C ASN A 118 -32.88 -26.65 -15.86
N THR A 119 -32.12 -27.62 -16.40
CA THR A 119 -32.69 -28.82 -17.02
C THR A 119 -33.46 -29.67 -16.00
N THR A 120 -32.91 -29.84 -14.79
CA THR A 120 -33.56 -30.61 -13.72
C THR A 120 -34.87 -29.94 -13.26
N ILE A 121 -34.87 -28.61 -13.13
CA ILE A 121 -36.06 -27.81 -12.82
C ILE A 121 -37.10 -27.92 -13.94
N TYR A 122 -36.69 -27.81 -15.21
CA TYR A 122 -37.61 -27.95 -16.35
C TYR A 122 -38.26 -29.33 -16.41
N ILE A 123 -37.49 -30.41 -16.19
CA ILE A 123 -38.00 -31.78 -16.17
C ILE A 123 -38.98 -31.98 -15.01
N THR A 124 -38.69 -31.46 -13.82
CA THR A 124 -39.59 -31.58 -12.66
C THR A 124 -40.90 -30.82 -12.88
N VAL A 125 -40.85 -29.59 -13.40
CA VAL A 125 -42.06 -28.81 -13.73
C VAL A 125 -42.92 -29.53 -14.79
N VAL A 126 -42.31 -30.05 -15.86
CA VAL A 126 -43.03 -30.80 -16.91
C VAL A 126 -43.60 -32.12 -16.38
N SER A 127 -42.90 -32.81 -15.48
CA SER A 127 -43.38 -34.05 -14.87
C SER A 127 -44.52 -33.83 -13.88
N VAL A 128 -44.60 -32.68 -13.21
CA VAL A 128 -45.73 -32.30 -12.35
C VAL A 128 -46.96 -32.00 -13.21
N SER A 129 -46.80 -31.27 -14.32
CA SER A 129 -47.90 -30.87 -15.20
C SER A 129 -48.57 -32.03 -15.99
N LYS A 130 -47.96 -33.23 -16.05
CA LYS A 130 -48.53 -34.42 -16.71
C LYS A 130 -49.20 -35.41 -15.75
N LYS A 131 -49.21 -35.12 -14.45
CA LYS A 131 -49.82 -35.97 -13.41
C LYS A 131 -51.21 -35.50 -12.95
N ASP A 132 -51.70 -34.40 -13.50
CA ASP A 132 -53.09 -33.94 -13.44
C ASP A 132 -53.83 -34.31 -14.74
#